data_AF-A0A920UN82-F1
#
_entry.id   AF-A0A920UN82-F1
#
_cell.length_a   1.000
_cell.length_b   1.000
_cell.length_c   1.000
_cell.angle_alpha   90.00
_cell.angle_beta   90.00
_cell.angle_gamma   90.00
#
_symmetry.space_group_name_H-M   'P 1'
#
loop_
_entity.id
_entity.type
_entity.pdbx_description
1 polymer ?
#
loop_
_entity_poly.entity_id
_entity_poly.type
_entity_poly.pdbx_seq_one_letter_code
_entity_poly.pdbx_strand_id
1 'polypeptide(L)' 'MSISTALIPFLEHDDANRPLMGSNMQRQAVPLVRPQYPLVGTGMEDKVAHDSGHVLVSTVEGGSN' A
#
# COMPACT_ATOMS: atom_id res chain seq x y z
N MET A 1 10.71 8.69 6.16
CA MET A 1 9.69 8.48 5.10
C MET A 1 8.51 7.74 5.71
N SER A 2 7.27 8.17 5.49
CA SER A 2 6.08 7.47 6.03
C SER A 2 5.72 6.27 5.13
N ILE A 3 5.03 5.27 5.69
CA ILE A 3 4.55 4.09 4.95
C ILE A 3 3.68 4.51 3.75
N SER A 4 2.76 5.47 3.94
CA SER A 4 1.92 5.99 2.85
C SER A 4 2.74 6.68 1.76
N THR A 5 3.83 7.36 2.13
CA THR A 5 4.72 8.02 1.16
C THR A 5 5.48 6.99 0.32
N ALA A 6 5.79 5.81 0.87
CA ALA A 6 6.42 4.71 0.15
C ALA A 6 5.50 4.01 -0.86
N LEU A 7 4.20 4.32 -0.85
CA LEU A 7 3.22 3.84 -1.83
C LEU A 7 3.03 4.81 -3.01
N ILE A 8 3.79 5.91 -3.07
CA ILE A 8 3.72 6.89 -4.16
C ILE A 8 4.79 6.54 -5.21
N PRO A 9 4.41 6.14 -6.43
CA PRO A 9 5.38 5.84 -7.49
C PRO A 9 6.07 7.11 -7.99
N PHE A 10 7.32 6.98 -8.44
CA PHE A 10 8.14 8.07 -8.98
C PHE A 10 8.35 9.25 -8.02
N LEU A 11 8.33 8.98 -6.71
CA LEU A 11 8.41 9.99 -5.67
C LEU A 11 9.61 10.94 -5.81
N GLU A 12 10.74 10.42 -6.28
CA GLU A 12 11.97 11.17 -6.51
C GLU A 12 11.85 12.28 -7.56
N HIS A 13 10.76 12.27 -8.34
CA HIS A 13 10.43 13.28 -9.34
C HIS A 13 9.45 14.34 -8.83
N ASP A 14 8.92 14.19 -7.62
CA ASP A 14 7.89 15.06 -7.05
C ASP A 14 8.45 16.01 -5.97
N ASP A 15 7.98 17.26 -5.95
CA ASP A 15 8.25 18.20 -4.87
C ASP A 15 7.51 17.84 -3.58
N ALA A 16 8.13 18.03 -2.41
CA ALA A 16 7.68 17.52 -1.10
C ALA A 16 6.20 17.78 -0.72
N ASN A 17 5.55 18.81 -1.26
CA ASN A 17 4.13 19.08 -1.02
C ASN A 17 3.20 18.08 -1.71
N ARG A 18 3.58 17.57 -2.89
CA ARG A 18 2.76 16.64 -3.67
C ARG A 18 2.69 15.25 -3.01
N PRO A 19 3.79 14.67 -2.51
CA PRO A 19 3.76 13.44 -1.73
C PRO A 19 3.04 13.58 -0.40
N LEU A 20 3.11 14.76 0.24
CA LEU A 20 2.35 15.04 1.47
C LEU A 20 0.84 14.95 1.20
N MET A 21 0.37 15.64 0.16
CA MET A 21 -1.04 15.58 -0.25
C MET A 21 -1.43 14.16 -0.67
N GLY A 22 -0.62 13.48 -1.48
CA GLY A 22 -0.86 12.09 -1.89
C GLY A 22 -0.97 11.13 -0.71
N SER A 23 -0.07 11.24 0.27
CA SER A 23 -0.10 10.42 1.49
C SER A 23 -1.35 10.67 2.32
N ASN A 24 -1.87 11.90 2.34
CA ASN A 24 -3.11 12.24 3.05
C ASN A 24 -4.36 11.74 2.32
N MET A 25 -4.39 11.86 1.00
CA MET A 25 -5.49 11.37 0.16
C MET A 25 -5.64 9.85 0.27
N GLN A 26 -4.53 9.09 0.32
CA GLN A 26 -4.57 7.64 0.52
C GLN A 26 -5.30 7.24 1.81
N ARG A 27 -5.13 7.98 2.91
CA ARG A 27 -5.82 7.68 4.19
C ARG A 27 -7.31 8.02 4.17
N GLN A 28 -7.76 8.79 3.19
CA GLN A 28 -9.16 9.17 2.99
C GLN A 28 -9.86 8.29 1.94
N ALA A 29 -9.13 7.34 1.32
CA ALA A 29 -9.69 6.46 0.33
C ALA A 29 -10.77 5.54 0.94
N VAL A 30 -11.89 5.42 0.24
CA VAL A 30 -12.99 4.55 0.64
C VAL A 30 -12.81 3.17 0.00
N PRO A 31 -12.93 2.07 0.76
CA PRO A 31 -12.83 0.72 0.21
C PRO A 31 -13.91 0.44 -0.84
N LEU A 32 -13.51 -0.13 -1.97
CA LEU A 32 -14.41 -0.56 -3.04
C LEU A 32 -14.86 -2.00 -2.83
N VAL A 33 -16.03 -2.38 -3.38
CA VAL A 33 -16.51 -3.78 -3.38
C VAL A 33 -15.57 -4.70 -4.16
N ARG A 34 -14.94 -4.19 -5.22
CA ARG A 34 -13.95 -4.90 -6.04
C ARG A 34 -12.69 -4.03 -6.20
N PRO A 35 -11.77 -4.04 -5.23
CA PRO A 35 -10.51 -3.32 -5.35
C PRO A 35 -9.64 -3.95 -6.44
N GLN A 36 -8.81 -3.14 -7.09
CA GLN A 36 -7.86 -3.57 -8.10
C GLN A 36 -6.47 -3.15 -7.69
N TYR A 37 -5.46 -3.94 -8.06
CA TYR A 37 -4.07 -3.59 -7.84
C TYR A 37 -3.69 -2.38 -8.73
N PRO A 38 -2.85 -1.43 -8.26
CA PRO A 38 -2.39 -0.34 -9.10
C PRO A 38 -1.59 -0.86 -10.29
N LEU A 39 -1.84 -0.34 -11.49
CA LEU A 39 -1.11 -0.75 -12.70
C LEU A 39 0.41 -0.50 -12.59
N VAL A 40 0.80 0.49 -11.80
CA VAL A 40 2.19 0.80 -11.44
C VAL A 40 2.26 0.90 -9.93
N GLY A 41 2.86 -0.10 -9.29
CA GLY A 41 3.07 -0.16 -7.84
C GLY A 41 4.50 0.17 -7.43
N THR A 42 4.74 0.25 -6.13
CA THR A 42 6.07 0.45 -5.53
C THR A 42 6.67 -0.84 -4.96
N GLY A 43 5.87 -1.91 -4.87
CA GLY A 43 6.26 -3.18 -4.25
C GLY A 43 6.07 -3.21 -2.73
N MET A 44 5.61 -2.11 -2.13
CA MET A 44 5.30 -2.04 -0.71
C MET A 44 3.85 -2.44 -0.39
N GLU A 45 2.99 -2.55 -1.40
CA GLU A 45 1.55 -2.78 -1.24
C GLU A 45 1.25 -4.05 -0.45
N ASP A 46 1.88 -5.18 -0.81
CA ASP A 46 1.64 -6.47 -0.16
C ASP A 46 2.10 -6.45 1.30
N LYS A 47 3.26 -5.85 1.56
CA LYS A 47 3.79 -5.70 2.92
C LYS A 47 2.85 -4.84 3.76
N VAL A 48 2.38 -3.72 3.21
CA VAL A 48 1.45 -2.83 3.91
C VAL A 48 0.12 -3.53 4.16
N ALA A 49 -0.42 -4.27 3.20
CA ALA A 49 -1.65 -5.03 3.38
C ALA A 49 -1.50 -6.10 4.48
N HIS A 50 -0.40 -6.85 4.46
CA HIS A 50 -0.08 -7.86 5.47
C HIS A 50 0.07 -7.23 6.87
N ASP A 51 0.87 -6.17 6.98
CA ASP A 51 1.18 -5.52 8.26
C ASP A 51 0.01 -4.65 8.77
N SER A 52 -1.00 -4.36 7.94
CA SER A 52 -2.19 -3.59 8.33
C SER A 52 -3.10 -4.30 9.33
N GLY A 53 -2.99 -5.63 9.47
CA GLY A 53 -3.89 -6.45 10.27
C GLY A 53 -5.30 -6.62 9.71
N HIS A 54 -5.59 -6.13 8.49
CA HIS A 54 -6.90 -6.26 7.84
C HIS A 54 -7.03 -7.53 7.00
N VAL A 55 -5.91 -8.20 6.70
CA VAL A 55 -5.89 -9.47 5.96
C VAL A 55 -5.79 -10.65 6.91
N LEU A 56 -6.40 -11.77 6.53
CA LEU A 56 -6.25 -13.03 7.26
C LEU A 56 -4.89 -13.65 6.94
N VAL A 57 -4.10 -13.93 7.97
CA VAL A 57 -2.78 -14.57 7.86
C VAL A 57 -2.85 -15.94 8.52
N SER A 58 -2.33 -16.97 7.85
CA SER A 58 -2.19 -18.30 8.45
C SER A 58 -1.13 -18.27 9.55
N THR A 59 -1.42 -18.88 10.70
CA THR A 59 -0.47 -19.02 11.81
C THR A 59 0.39 -20.29 11.70
N VAL A 60 0.15 -21.11 10.68
CA VAL A 60 0.83 -22.38 10.43
C VAL A 60 1.36 -22.42 9.01
N GLU A 61 2.52 -23.04 8.82
CA GLU A 61 3.02 -23.37 7.49
C GLU A 61 2.12 -24.43 6.85
N GLY A 62 1.63 -24.15 5.64
CA GLY A 62 0.93 -25.13 4.83
C GLY A 62 1.92 -26.10 4.23
N GLY A 63 1.73 -27.41 4.44
CA GLY A 63 2.59 -28.43 3.87
C GLY A 63 2.61 -28.35 2.34
N SER A 64 3.80 -28.10 1.78
CA SER A 64 4.09 -28.29 0.36
C SER A 64 4.02 -29.78 0.04
N ASN A 65 3.12 -30.16 -0.85
CA ASN A 65 3.31 -31.33 -1.70
C ASN A 65 3.85 -30.83 -3.04
#